data_AF-A0A0J1FPC9-F1
#
_entry.id   AF-A0A0J1FPC9-F1
#
_cell.length_a   1.000
_cell.length_b   1.000
_cell.length_c   1.000
_cell.angle_alpha   90.00
_cell.angle_beta   90.00
_cell.angle_gamma   90.00
#
_symmetry.space_group_name_H-M   'P 1'
#
loop_
_entity.id
_entity.type
_entity.pdbx_description
1 polymer ?
#
loop_
_entity_poly.entity_id
_entity_poly.type
_entity_poly.pdbx_seq_one_letter_code
_entity_poly.pdbx_strand_id
1 'polypeptide(L)'
;MKSIETWYSKPIGIQKVVLILFIIGILLLGLLSTHTILTRGSSSRISSATAKETIKHTYSSASWYPLIKDIQVDGETVTILTYIYPDTEGKQLAENISRKMLAENNFLSKVEIYGLNVNKILLFSLNK
;
A
#
# COMPACT_ATOMS: atom_id res chain seq x y z
N MET A 1 -3.10 -78.79 24.71
CA MET A 1 -2.43 -77.57 24.21
C MET A 1 -2.80 -77.35 22.75
N LYS A 2 -3.41 -76.20 22.42
CA LYS A 2 -3.48 -75.48 21.10
C LYS A 2 -4.61 -74.45 21.20
N SER A 3 -4.30 -73.23 21.65
CA SER A 3 -3.93 -72.00 20.91
C SER A 3 -5.16 -71.27 20.36
N ILE A 4 -5.42 -70.11 20.98
CA ILE A 4 -6.58 -69.23 20.79
C ILE A 4 -6.28 -68.31 19.60
N GLU A 5 -7.07 -68.40 18.53
CA GLU A 5 -6.98 -67.48 17.40
C GLU A 5 -7.47 -66.09 17.81
N THR A 6 -6.56 -65.12 17.72
CA THR A 6 -6.79 -63.74 18.11
C THR A 6 -7.34 -62.96 16.92
N TRP A 7 -8.43 -62.25 17.16
CA TRP A 7 -9.05 -61.30 16.26
C TRP A 7 -8.08 -60.15 15.95
N TYR A 8 -7.84 -59.86 14.66
CA TYR A 8 -7.21 -58.60 14.25
C TYR A 8 -8.04 -57.94 13.16
N SER A 9 -8.88 -57.01 13.59
CA SER A 9 -9.64 -56.10 12.72
C SER A 9 -8.69 -55.25 11.89
N LYS A 10 -8.97 -55.14 10.59
CA LYS A 10 -8.27 -54.27 9.63
C LYS A 10 -8.19 -52.83 10.17
N PRO A 11 -7.00 -52.19 10.20
CA PRO A 11 -6.92 -50.76 10.49
C PRO A 11 -7.43 -49.98 9.27
N ILE A 12 -8.68 -49.53 9.35
CA ILE A 12 -9.24 -48.57 8.41
C ILE A 12 -8.64 -47.20 8.73
N GLY A 13 -7.70 -46.76 7.88
CA GLY A 13 -7.80 -45.41 7.31
C GLY A 13 -6.97 -44.30 7.93
N ILE A 14 -5.72 -44.51 8.34
CA ILE A 14 -4.76 -43.40 8.59
C ILE A 14 -4.70 -42.47 7.35
N GLN A 15 -4.75 -43.05 6.15
CA GLN A 15 -4.80 -42.31 4.88
C GLN A 15 -6.04 -41.39 4.75
N LYS A 16 -7.19 -41.78 5.32
CA LYS A 16 -8.42 -40.98 5.29
C LYS A 16 -8.37 -39.82 6.28
N VAL A 17 -7.74 -40.03 7.44
CA VAL A 17 -7.55 -38.99 8.46
C VAL A 17 -6.62 -37.88 7.96
N VAL A 18 -5.54 -38.25 7.26
CA VAL A 18 -4.61 -37.28 6.65
C VAL A 18 -5.30 -36.43 5.57
N LEU A 19 -6.15 -37.05 4.74
CA LEU A 19 -6.90 -36.32 3.71
C LEU A 19 -7.90 -35.32 4.31
N ILE A 20 -8.59 -35.68 5.40
CA ILE A 20 -9.54 -34.80 6.09
C ILE A 20 -8.81 -33.61 6.73
N LEU A 21 -7.66 -33.85 7.37
CA LEU A 21 -6.83 -32.77 7.95
C LEU A 21 -6.31 -31.81 6.86
N PHE A 22 -5.96 -32.32 5.68
CA PHE A 22 -5.52 -31.49 4.55
C PHE A 22 -6.65 -30.62 3.98
N ILE A 23 -7.87 -31.16 3.85
CA ILE A 23 -9.04 -30.40 3.38
C ILE A 23 -9.42 -29.30 4.39
N ILE A 24 -9.40 -29.61 5.69
CA ILE A 24 -9.67 -28.62 6.75
C ILE A 24 -8.62 -27.50 6.72
N GLY A 25 -7.34 -27.83 6.50
CA GLY A 25 -6.27 -26.85 6.37
C GLY A 25 -6.47 -25.89 5.19
N ILE A 26 -6.86 -26.39 4.02
CA ILE A 26 -7.18 -25.55 2.84
C ILE A 26 -8.43 -24.70 3.11
N LEU A 27 -9.45 -25.24 3.78
CA LEU A 27 -10.67 -24.51 4.11
C LEU A 27 -10.40 -23.36 5.10
N LEU A 28 -9.52 -23.58 6.09
CA LEU A 28 -9.07 -22.54 7.04
C LEU A 28 -8.18 -21.47 6.37
N LEU A 29 -7.34 -21.85 5.41
CA LEU A 29 -6.56 -20.88 4.61
C LEU A 29 -7.45 -20.03 3.69
N GLY A 30 -8.52 -20.65 3.16
CA GLY A 30 -9.57 -19.95 2.41
C GLY A 30 -10.37 -18.98 3.29
N LEU A 31 -10.68 -19.37 4.53
CA LEU A 31 -11.46 -18.52 5.45
C LEU A 31 -10.67 -17.30 5.96
N LEU A 32 -9.34 -17.44 6.13
CA LEU A 32 -8.46 -16.29 6.41
C LEU A 32 -8.29 -15.37 5.19
N SER A 33 -8.43 -15.91 3.98
CA SER A 33 -8.41 -15.12 2.74
C SER A 33 -9.73 -14.38 2.46
N THR A 34 -10.85 -14.84 3.03
CA THR A 34 -12.16 -14.16 2.88
C THR A 34 -12.35 -12.93 3.76
N HIS A 35 -11.46 -12.68 4.74
CA HIS A 35 -11.40 -11.36 5.39
C HIS A 35 -10.71 -10.29 4.54
N THR A 36 -10.25 -10.64 3.33
CA THR A 36 -9.78 -9.70 2.30
C THR A 36 -10.78 -9.60 1.15
N ILE A 37 -12.08 -9.76 1.42
CA ILE A 37 -13.15 -9.46 0.46
C ILE A 37 -14.21 -8.60 1.14
N LEU A 38 -13.84 -7.38 1.50
CA LEU A 38 -14.76 -6.25 1.55
C LEU A 38 -14.06 -5.08 0.86
N THR A 39 -14.63 -4.64 -0.26
CA THR A 39 -14.25 -3.50 -1.12
C THR A 39 -13.28 -3.75 -2.28
N ARG A 40 -13.60 -4.70 -3.17
CA ARG A 40 -13.40 -4.42 -4.60
C ARG A 40 -14.54 -3.48 -5.03
N GLY A 41 -14.20 -2.25 -5.43
CA GLY A 41 -15.15 -1.35 -6.08
C GLY A 41 -15.63 -0.17 -5.24
N SER A 42 -14.75 0.45 -4.48
CA SER A 42 -14.76 1.91 -4.36
C SER A 42 -13.32 2.31 -4.22
N SER A 43 -12.73 2.79 -5.32
CA SER A 43 -11.66 3.78 -5.18
C SER A 43 -12.32 4.91 -4.40
N SER A 44 -12.17 4.86 -3.07
CA SER A 44 -12.63 5.93 -2.21
C SER A 44 -11.76 7.10 -2.60
N ARG A 45 -12.30 7.97 -3.47
CA ARG A 45 -11.69 9.25 -3.82
C ARG A 45 -11.31 9.90 -2.50
N ILE A 46 -10.02 9.92 -2.20
CA ILE A 46 -9.53 10.57 -0.99
C ILE A 46 -9.97 12.03 -1.05
N SER A 47 -10.59 12.52 0.01
CA SER A 47 -11.01 13.93 0.02
C SER A 47 -9.76 14.82 -0.03
N SER A 48 -9.87 16.01 -0.63
CA SER A 48 -8.75 16.96 -0.73
C SER A 48 -8.16 17.31 0.64
N ALA A 49 -9.02 17.43 1.66
CA ALA A 49 -8.61 17.69 3.04
C ALA A 49 -7.83 16.50 3.62
N THR A 50 -8.32 15.28 3.41
CA THR A 50 -7.63 14.05 3.86
C THR A 50 -6.29 13.89 3.15
N ALA A 51 -6.22 14.09 1.83
CA ALA A 51 -4.97 13.98 1.08
C ALA A 51 -3.91 14.97 1.58
N LYS A 52 -4.30 16.23 1.82
CA LYS A 52 -3.41 17.25 2.40
C LYS A 52 -2.89 16.82 3.77
N GLU A 53 -3.78 16.36 4.64
CA GLU A 53 -3.41 15.98 6.01
C GLU A 53 -2.52 14.72 6.03
N THR A 54 -2.82 13.74 5.18
CA THR A 54 -1.99 12.54 5.03
C THR A 54 -0.57 12.90 4.59
N ILE A 55 -0.40 13.76 3.57
CA ILE A 55 0.94 14.19 3.13
C ILE A 55 1.69 14.88 4.27
N LYS A 56 1.04 15.81 4.99
CA LYS A 56 1.66 16.50 6.12
C LYS A 56 2.09 15.53 7.21
N HIS A 57 1.18 14.66 7.64
CA HIS A 57 1.44 13.70 8.71
C HIS A 57 2.59 12.76 8.35
N THR A 58 2.54 12.16 7.15
CA THR A 58 3.55 11.20 6.67
C THR A 58 4.95 11.82 6.57
N TYR A 59 5.05 13.09 6.16
CA TYR A 59 6.34 13.70 5.82
C TYR A 59 6.85 14.74 6.81
N SER A 60 6.08 15.12 7.82
CA SER A 60 6.48 16.12 8.82
C SER A 60 7.86 15.89 9.46
N SER A 61 8.31 14.63 9.55
CA SER A 61 9.62 14.23 10.10
C SER A 61 10.73 14.12 9.06
N ALA A 62 10.43 14.22 7.76
CA ALA A 62 11.43 14.11 6.72
C ALA A 62 12.34 15.34 6.69
N SER A 63 13.65 15.13 6.52
CA SER A 63 14.64 16.22 6.51
C SER A 63 14.41 17.26 5.42
N TRP A 64 13.78 16.88 4.31
CA TRP A 64 13.41 17.78 3.22
C TRP A 64 12.06 18.47 3.40
N TYR A 65 11.25 18.07 4.38
CA TYR A 65 9.91 18.65 4.61
C TYR A 65 9.92 20.16 4.90
N PRO A 66 10.92 20.73 5.61
CA PRO A 66 11.04 22.19 5.77
C PRO A 66 11.17 22.96 4.44
N LEU A 67 11.52 22.29 3.34
CA LEU A 67 11.57 22.88 2.00
C LEU A 67 10.20 22.96 1.35
N ILE A 68 9.16 22.34 1.90
CA ILE A 68 7.78 22.50 1.44
C ILE A 68 7.24 23.81 2.00
N LYS A 69 6.88 24.71 1.09
CA LYS A 69 6.25 26.00 1.40
C LYS A 69 4.76 25.85 1.62
N ASP A 70 4.08 25.12 0.74
CA ASP A 70 2.63 24.90 0.83
C ASP A 70 2.21 23.62 0.12
N ILE A 71 1.08 23.06 0.56
CA ILE A 71 0.42 21.90 -0.06
C ILE A 71 -1.02 22.32 -0.35
N GLN A 72 -1.37 22.33 -1.63
CA GLN A 72 -2.72 22.62 -2.10
C GLN A 72 -3.29 21.39 -2.77
N VAL A 73 -4.56 21.12 -2.56
CA VAL A 73 -5.25 20.02 -3.21
C VAL A 73 -6.53 20.58 -3.80
N ASP A 74 -6.63 20.55 -5.12
CA ASP A 74 -7.77 21.05 -5.88
C ASP A 74 -8.23 19.97 -6.85
N GLY A 75 -9.49 19.55 -6.73
CA GLY A 75 -10.06 18.44 -7.49
C GLY A 75 -9.18 17.19 -7.43
N GLU A 76 -8.64 16.79 -8.58
CA GLU A 76 -7.79 15.60 -8.77
C GLU A 76 -6.29 15.92 -8.72
N THR A 77 -5.91 17.13 -8.29
CA THR A 77 -4.53 17.62 -8.35
C THR A 77 -4.00 18.02 -6.97
N VAL A 78 -2.81 17.52 -6.63
CA VAL A 78 -2.05 17.95 -5.45
C VAL A 78 -0.87 18.79 -5.93
N THR A 79 -0.84 20.06 -5.53
CA THR A 79 0.27 20.98 -5.81
C THR A 79 1.11 21.13 -4.55
N ILE A 80 2.40 20.79 -4.65
CA ILE A 80 3.39 21.05 -3.59
C ILE A 80 4.31 22.16 -4.05
N LEU A 81 4.18 23.31 -3.40
CA LEU A 81 5.07 24.45 -3.59
C LEU A 81 6.28 24.29 -2.68
N THR A 82 7.49 24.46 -3.22
CA THR A 82 8.74 24.24 -2.48
C THR A 82 9.65 25.47 -2.52
N TYR A 83 10.63 25.50 -1.62
CA TYR A 83 11.79 26.40 -1.64
C TYR A 83 13.00 25.79 -2.37
N ILE A 84 12.79 24.78 -3.19
CA ILE A 84 13.85 24.10 -3.93
C ILE A 84 14.20 24.92 -5.17
N TYR A 85 15.48 25.31 -5.31
CA TYR A 85 15.95 26.09 -6.45
C TYR A 85 15.86 25.30 -7.77
N PRO A 86 15.74 25.99 -8.92
CA PRO A 86 15.55 25.32 -10.20
C PRO A 86 16.83 24.83 -10.89
N ASP A 87 17.95 24.78 -10.18
CA ASP A 87 19.21 24.22 -10.65
C ASP A 87 19.19 22.68 -10.73
N THR A 88 20.34 22.10 -11.11
CA THR A 88 20.50 20.65 -11.29
C THR A 88 20.30 19.88 -9.99
N GLU A 89 20.84 20.37 -8.87
CA GLU A 89 20.74 19.71 -7.57
C GLU A 89 19.31 19.75 -7.04
N GLY A 90 18.65 20.91 -7.14
CA GLY A 90 17.26 21.09 -6.78
C GLY A 90 16.32 20.28 -7.67
N LYS A 91 16.63 20.13 -8.97
CA LYS A 91 15.89 19.20 -9.84
C LYS A 91 15.99 17.76 -9.33
N GLN A 92 17.20 17.28 -9.02
CA GLN A 92 17.40 15.92 -8.50
C GLN A 92 16.69 15.71 -7.16
N LEU A 93 16.75 16.70 -6.26
CA LEU A 93 16.04 16.66 -4.98
C LEU A 93 14.53 16.59 -5.17
N ALA A 94 13.96 17.43 -6.03
CA ALA A 94 12.55 17.42 -6.38
C ALA A 94 12.10 16.06 -6.95
N GLU A 95 12.90 15.45 -7.83
CA GLU A 95 12.64 14.12 -8.38
C GLU A 95 12.70 13.03 -7.29
N ASN A 96 13.66 13.09 -6.38
CA ASN A 96 13.79 12.15 -5.26
C ASN A 96 12.57 12.21 -4.34
N ILE A 97 12.16 13.42 -3.95
CA ILE A 97 10.96 13.65 -3.13
C ILE A 97 9.73 13.11 -3.85
N SER A 98 9.59 13.41 -5.15
CA SER A 98 8.45 12.98 -5.94
C SER A 98 8.33 11.46 -6.05
N ARG A 99 9.46 10.76 -6.29
CA ARG A 99 9.47 9.29 -6.31
C ARG A 99 9.09 8.71 -4.96
N LYS A 100 9.60 9.28 -3.86
CA LYS A 100 9.24 8.85 -2.51
C LYS A 100 7.75 9.02 -2.23
N MET A 101 7.19 10.18 -2.59
CA MET A 101 5.75 10.45 -2.44
C MET A 101 4.88 9.49 -3.25
N LEU A 102 5.23 9.22 -4.50
CA LEU A 102 4.50 8.27 -5.33
C LEU A 102 4.59 6.82 -4.80
N ALA A 103 5.74 6.42 -4.26
CA ALA A 103 5.92 5.06 -3.73
C ALA A 103 5.17 4.82 -2.41
N GLU A 104 5.05 5.85 -1.57
CA GLU A 104 4.48 5.71 -0.22
C GLU A 104 3.02 6.16 -0.12
N ASN A 105 2.48 6.84 -1.13
CA ASN A 105 1.07 7.26 -1.17
C ASN A 105 0.34 6.56 -2.31
N ASN A 106 -0.46 5.55 -1.98
CA ASN A 106 -1.28 4.81 -2.94
C ASN A 106 -2.38 5.65 -3.62
N PHE A 107 -2.63 6.87 -3.15
CA PHE A 107 -3.58 7.81 -3.74
C PHE A 107 -2.92 8.80 -4.71
N LEU A 108 -1.60 8.79 -4.87
CA LEU A 108 -0.87 9.58 -5.88
C LEU A 108 -0.49 8.68 -7.07
N SER A 109 -0.48 9.22 -8.28
CA SER A 109 -0.34 8.40 -9.50
C SER A 109 0.67 8.91 -10.52
N LYS A 110 0.78 10.23 -10.67
CA LYS A 110 1.66 10.90 -11.62
C LYS A 110 2.26 12.14 -10.96
N VAL A 111 3.40 12.61 -11.48
CA VAL A 111 4.01 13.86 -11.05
C VAL A 111 4.57 14.62 -12.26
N GLU A 112 4.34 15.92 -12.27
CA GLU A 112 4.99 16.87 -13.17
C GLU A 112 5.78 17.87 -12.32
N ILE A 113 7.01 18.18 -12.72
CA ILE A 113 7.92 19.05 -11.97
C ILE A 113 8.20 20.31 -12.77
N TYR A 114 7.76 21.44 -12.26
CA TYR A 114 7.93 22.75 -12.90
C TYR A 114 8.90 23.62 -12.11
N GLY A 115 9.66 24.46 -12.80
CA GLY A 115 10.38 25.57 -12.19
C GLY A 115 9.54 26.85 -12.25
N LEU A 116 9.40 27.55 -11.14
CA LEU A 116 8.77 28.87 -11.07
C LEU A 116 9.67 29.83 -10.27
N ASN A 117 10.30 30.78 -10.96
CA ASN A 117 11.29 31.69 -10.37
C ASN A 117 12.39 30.94 -9.61
N VAL A 118 12.47 31.13 -8.29
CA VAL A 118 13.46 30.49 -7.40
C VAL A 118 12.96 29.18 -6.77
N ASN A 119 11.81 28.66 -7.20
CA ASN A 119 11.12 27.53 -6.57
C ASN A 119 10.81 26.40 -7.56
N LYS A 120 10.68 25.17 -7.06
CA LYS A 120 10.08 24.03 -7.78
C LYS A 120 8.63 23.82 -7.32
N ILE A 121 7.80 23.39 -8.26
CA ILE A 121 6.43 22.97 -8.02
C ILE A 121 6.32 21.50 -8.41
N LEU A 122 5.82 20.68 -7.49
CA LEU A 122 5.51 19.27 -7.74
C LEU A 122 4.00 19.14 -7.90
N LEU A 123 3.55 18.75 -9.08
CA LEU A 123 2.14 18.62 -9.41
C LEU A 123 1.79 17.14 -9.52
N PHE A 124 1.09 16.60 -8.51
CA PHE A 124 0.67 15.21 -8.52
C PHE A 124 -0.79 15.06 -8.95
N SER A 125 -1.08 13.96 -9.63
CA SER A 125 -2.46 13.52 -9.88
C SER A 125 -2.92 12.55 -8.78
N LEU A 126 -4.16 12.69 -8.32
CA LEU A 126 -4.82 11.69 -7.48
C LEU A 126 -5.19 10.44 -8.31
N ASN A 127 -5.12 9.26 -7.68
CA ASN A 127 -5.63 8.02 -8.28
C ASN A 127 -7.17 8.08 -8.39
N LYS A 128 -7.68 7.68 -9.54
CA LYS A 128 -9.12 7.59 -9.84
C LYS A 128 -9.71 6.30 -9.30
#